data_AF-R8CIG6-F1
#
_entry.id   AF-R8CIG6-F1
#
_cell.length_a   1.000
_cell.length_b   1.000
_cell.length_c   1.000
_cell.angle_alpha   90.00
_cell.angle_beta   90.00
_cell.angle_gamma   90.00
#
_symmetry.space_group_name_H-M   'P 1'
#
loop_
_entity.id
_entity.type
_entity.pdbx_description
1 polymer ?
#
loop_
_entity_poly.entity_id
_entity_poly.type
_entity_poly.pdbx_seq_one_letter_code
_entity_poly.pdbx_strand_id
1 'polypeptide(L)' 'MKAYFVRFDTAGTSGFAEVLLVNDEKDLETALEAKSSKDFKATCSYSKITYKKEIPLSRVKIQDLSVVEFLQIQNMTNE' A
#
# COMPACT_ATOMS: atom_id res chain seq x y z
N MET A 1 4.09 -8.74 -9.05
CA MET A 1 3.35 -7.73 -8.28
C MET A 1 2.45 -8.40 -7.25
N LYS A 2 2.43 -7.89 -6.03
CA LYS A 2 1.66 -8.39 -4.89
C LYS A 2 0.82 -7.27 -4.28
N ALA A 3 -0.36 -7.59 -3.78
CA ALA A 3 -1.20 -6.64 -3.07
C ALA A 3 -1.16 -6.90 -1.57
N TYR A 4 -1.01 -5.84 -0.78
CA TYR A 4 -1.03 -5.91 0.67
C TYR A 4 -2.09 -4.98 1.23
N PHE A 5 -2.93 -5.51 2.10
CA PHE A 5 -3.73 -4.71 3.00
C PHE A 5 -2.88 -4.35 4.21
N VAL A 6 -2.74 -3.05 4.47
CA VAL A 6 -1.84 -2.53 5.49
C VAL A 6 -2.62 -1.65 6.44
N ARG A 7 -2.42 -1.83 7.75
CA ARG A 7 -2.81 -0.83 8.76
C ARG A 7 -1.57 -0.15 9.30
N PHE A 8 -1.69 1.14 9.52
CA PHE A 8 -0.58 1.95 9.96
C PHE A 8 -1.05 3.08 10.88
N ASP A 9 -0.09 3.54 11.67
CA ASP A 9 -0.21 4.73 12.48
C ASP A 9 0.71 5.81 11.89
N THR A 10 0.33 7.07 12.05
CA THR A 10 1.14 8.24 11.70
C THR A 10 1.32 9.12 12.93
N ALA A 11 2.15 10.16 12.82
CA ALA A 11 2.40 11.08 13.91
C ALA A 11 1.12 11.82 14.35
N GLY A 12 0.48 11.31 15.39
CA GLY A 12 -0.72 11.90 16.00
C GLY A 12 -2.04 11.21 15.64
N THR A 13 -2.07 10.21 14.76
CA THR A 13 -3.30 9.45 14.47
C THR A 13 -3.00 7.99 14.15
N SER A 14 -3.82 7.09 14.70
CA SER A 14 -3.65 5.64 14.58
C SER A 14 -4.80 4.99 13.83
N GLY A 15 -4.53 3.81 13.26
CA GLY A 15 -5.58 2.94 12.70
C GLY A 15 -6.01 3.27 11.27
N PHE A 16 -5.15 3.94 10.49
CA PHE A 16 -5.37 4.05 9.05
C PHE A 16 -5.20 2.71 8.37
N ALA A 17 -5.83 2.55 7.21
CA ALA A 17 -5.71 1.35 6.40
C ALA A 17 -5.66 1.71 4.92
N GLU A 18 -4.71 1.10 4.19
CA GLU A 18 -4.55 1.27 2.75
C GLU A 18 -4.17 -0.06 2.09
N VAL A 19 -4.46 -0.16 0.77
CA VAL A 19 -3.99 -1.26 -0.06
C VAL A 19 -2.80 -0.78 -0.88
N LEU A 20 -1.68 -1.49 -0.77
CA LEU A 20 -0.44 -1.21 -1.48
C LEU A 20 -0.17 -2.29 -2.51
N LEU A 21 0.25 -1.88 -3.72
CA LEU A 21 0.83 -2.78 -4.70
C LEU A 21 2.35 -2.65 -4.68
N VAL A 22 3.03 -3.76 -4.38
CA VAL A 22 4.50 -3.81 -4.31
C VAL A 22 5.03 -5.06 -5.00
N ASN A 23 6.29 -5.02 -5.44
CA ASN A 23 6.95 -6.21 -5.97
C ASN A 23 7.56 -7.07 -4.86
N ASP A 24 8.16 -6.43 -3.86
CA ASP A 24 8.71 -7.07 -2.66
C ASP A 24 8.02 -6.51 -1.40
N GLU A 25 7.86 -7.33 -0.37
CA GLU A 25 7.32 -6.93 0.92
C GLU A 25 8.19 -5.88 1.63
N LYS A 26 9.50 -5.88 1.36
CA LYS A 26 10.45 -4.90 1.90
C LYS A 26 10.13 -3.47 1.48
N ASP A 27 9.44 -3.30 0.36
CA ASP A 27 9.11 -1.99 -0.20
C ASP A 27 7.83 -1.39 0.41
N LEU A 28 7.16 -2.08 1.34
CA LEU A 28 5.86 -1.65 1.87
C LEU A 28 5.90 -0.26 2.53
N GLU A 29 6.92 0.05 3.32
CA GLU A 29 7.00 1.35 3.99
C GLU A 29 7.25 2.49 3.00
N THR A 30 8.14 2.28 2.03
CA THR A 30 8.42 3.25 0.96
C THR A 30 7.20 3.46 0.07
N ALA A 31 6.51 2.38 -0.29
CA ALA A 31 5.29 2.45 -1.09
C ALA A 31 4.15 3.15 -0.33
N LEU A 32 4.06 2.91 0.99
CA LEU A 32 3.09 3.58 1.85
C LEU A 32 3.37 5.07 1.96
N GLU A 33 4.63 5.48 2.11
CA GLU A 33 5.04 6.89 2.14
C GLU A 33 4.76 7.59 0.81
N ALA A 34 5.00 6.92 -0.32
CA ALA A 34 4.74 7.48 -1.65
C ALA A 34 3.24 7.59 -1.97
N LYS A 35 2.42 6.66 -1.46
CA LYS A 35 0.97 6.59 -1.76
C LYS A 35 0.10 7.30 -0.74
N SER A 36 0.46 7.27 0.54
CA SER A 36 -0.45 7.69 1.60
C SER A 36 -0.64 9.19 1.64
N SER A 37 -1.90 9.60 1.66
CA SER A 37 -2.31 11.00 1.86
C SER A 37 -2.29 11.44 3.33
N LYS A 38 -1.82 10.57 4.25
CA LYS A 38 -1.97 10.72 5.71
C LYS A 38 -0.67 11.05 6.44
N ASP A 39 0.33 11.57 5.73
CA ASP A 39 1.64 11.95 6.29
C ASP A 39 2.42 10.79 6.93
N PHE A 40 2.23 9.57 6.43
CA PHE A 40 3.08 8.44 6.82
C PHE A 40 4.52 8.70 6.33
N LYS A 41 5.50 8.55 7.23
CA LYS A 41 6.92 8.70 6.93
C LYS A 41 7.69 7.45 7.36
N ALA A 42 8.31 6.74 6.43
CA ALA A 42 9.00 5.48 6.75
C ALA A 42 10.15 5.67 7.77
N THR A 43 10.79 6.84 7.75
CA THR A 43 11.89 7.18 8.68
C THR A 43 11.43 7.76 10.03
N CYS A 44 10.13 7.97 10.23
CA CYS A 44 9.61 8.56 11.45
C CYS A 44 9.25 7.50 12.48
N SER A 45 9.83 7.58 13.67
CA SER A 45 9.58 6.62 14.77
C SER A 45 8.12 6.55 15.24
N TYR A 46 7.33 7.59 14.94
CA TYR A 46 5.91 7.67 15.27
C TYR A 46 5.01 7.10 14.17
N SER A 47 5.56 6.83 12.98
CA SER A 47 4.84 6.20 11.88
C SER A 47 5.27 4.74 11.78
N LYS A 48 4.32 3.82 11.84
CA LYS A 48 4.63 2.39 11.72
C LYS A 48 3.48 1.62 11.11
N ILE A 49 3.84 0.60 10.34
CA ILE A 49 2.89 -0.42 9.91
C ILE A 49 2.59 -1.31 11.13
N THR A 50 1.34 -1.31 11.58
CA THR A 50 0.87 -2.13 12.71
C THR A 50 0.35 -3.48 12.27
N TYR A 51 -0.11 -3.58 11.02
CA TYR A 51 -0.61 -4.82 10.44
C TYR A 51 -0.35 -4.85 8.94
N LYS A 52 0.06 -6.00 8.42
CA LYS A 52 0.16 -6.25 6.98
C LYS A 52 -0.36 -7.63 6.65
N LYS A 53 -1.07 -7.75 5.53
CA LYS A 53 -1.56 -9.02 5.01
C LYS A 53 -1.54 -9.01 3.50
N GLU A 54 -0.85 -9.98 2.90
CA GLU A 54 -0.94 -10.23 1.46
C GLU A 54 -2.38 -10.64 1.12
N ILE A 55 -2.95 -10.01 0.09
CA ILE A 55 -4.28 -10.32 -0.43
C ILE A 55 -4.19 -10.66 -1.91
N PRO A 56 -5.06 -11.54 -2.43
CA PRO A 56 -5.16 -11.79 -3.86
C PRO A 56 -5.46 -10.50 -4.63
N LEU A 57 -4.82 -10.30 -5.79
CA LEU A 57 -5.08 -9.14 -6.67
C LEU A 57 -6.57 -9.02 -7.06
N SER A 58 -7.28 -10.15 -7.18
CA SER A 58 -8.72 -10.20 -7.46
C SER A 58 -9.60 -9.62 -6.34
N ARG A 59 -9.05 -9.38 -5.14
CA ARG A 59 -9.74 -8.74 -4.01
C ARG A 59 -9.43 -7.24 -3.89
N VAL A 60 -8.53 -6.71 -4.71
CA VAL A 60 -8.21 -5.28 -4.72
C VAL A 60 -9.33 -4.54 -5.44
N LYS A 61 -9.91 -3.54 -4.79
CA LYS A 61 -10.95 -2.73 -5.43
C LYS A 61 -10.28 -1.70 -6.34
N ILE A 62 -10.89 -1.45 -7.49
CA ILE A 62 -10.39 -0.45 -8.46
C ILE A 62 -10.26 0.94 -7.82
N GLN A 63 -11.16 1.30 -6.90
CA GLN A 63 -11.11 2.57 -6.15
C GLN A 63 -9.87 2.72 -5.24
N ASP A 64 -9.24 1.60 -4.84
CA ASP A 64 -8.06 1.61 -3.97
C ASP A 64 -6.76 1.73 -4.80
N LEU A 65 -6.89 1.78 -6.14
CA LEU A 65 -5.80 1.90 -7.08
C LEU A 65 -5.70 3.34 -7.60
N SER A 66 -4.46 3.82 -7.72
CA SER A 66 -4.15 4.94 -8.60
C SER A 66 -4.30 4.51 -10.07
N VAL A 67 -4.45 5.51 -10.96
CA VAL A 67 -4.52 5.26 -12.42
C VAL A 67 -3.28 4.51 -12.92
N VAL A 68 -2.10 4.81 -12.35
CA VAL A 68 -0.83 4.16 -12.71
C VAL A 68 -0.85 2.68 -12.29
N GLU A 69 -1.23 2.39 -11.05
CA GLU A 69 -1.36 1.02 -10.54
C GLU A 69 -2.38 0.20 -11.35
N PHE A 70 -3.49 0.82 -11.74
CA PHE A 70 -4.50 0.19 -12.59
C PHE A 70 -3.94 -0.20 -13.96
N LEU A 71 -3.24 0.72 -14.63
CA LEU A 71 -2.61 0.46 -15.93
C LEU A 71 -1.54 -0.63 -15.84
N GLN A 72 -0.76 -0.66 -14.75
CA GLN A 72 0.23 -1.72 -14.50
C GLN A 72 -0.43 -3.09 -14.36
N ILE A 73 -1.54 -3.21 -13.63
CA ILE A 73 -2.30 -4.46 -13.53
C ILE A 73 -2.82 -4.90 -14.90
N GLN A 74 -3.40 -3.97 -15.68
CA GLN A 74 -3.92 -4.32 -17.00
C GLN A 74 -2.84 -4.83 -17.95
N ASN A 75 -1.66 -4.20 -17.96
CA ASN A 75 -0.56 -4.64 -18.81
C ASN A 75 -0.04 -6.03 -18.43
N MET A 76 0.02 -6.36 -17.13
CA MET A 76 0.42 -7.70 -16.66
C MET A 76 -0.57 -8.82 -17.00
N THR A 77 -1.83 -8.49 -17.28
CA THR A 77 -2.86 -9.49 -17.60
C THR A 77 -2.86 -9.84 -19.10
N ASN A 78 -2.15 -9.05 -19.91
CA ASN A 78 -2.06 -9.20 -21.37
C ASN A 78 -0.77 -9.91 -21.84
N GLU A 79 0.05 -10.40 -20.92
CA GLU A 79 1.20 -11.30 -21.17
C GLU A 79 0.87 -12.73 -20.74
#